data_AF-A0A7G5SZM3-F1
#
_entry.id   AF-A0A7G5SZM3-F1
#
_cell.length_a   1.000
_cell.length_b   1.000
_cell.length_c   1.000
_cell.angle_alpha   90.00
_cell.angle_beta   90.00
_cell.angle_gamma   90.00
#
_symmetry.space_group_name_H-M   'P 1'
#
loop_
_entity.id
_entity.type
_entity.pdbx_description
1 polymer ?
#
loop_
_entity_poly.entity_id
_entity_poly.type
_entity_poly.pdbx_seq_one_letter_code
_entity_poly.pdbx_strand_id
1 'polypeptide(L)' 'MALALESARLLTWRAAMLKDNKKPFTKESAMAKLAASEAATAISHQAIQILGGM' A
#
# COMPACT_ATOMS: atom_id res chain seq x y z
N MET A 1 -3.73 0.71 -11.63
CA MET A 1 -4.05 -0.21 -10.53
C MET A 1 -2.85 -1.06 -10.09
N ALA A 2 -2.29 -1.92 -10.93
CA ALA A 2 -1.26 -2.90 -10.52
C ALA A 2 0.03 -2.30 -9.94
N LEU A 3 0.62 -1.27 -10.57
CA LEU A 3 1.87 -0.65 -10.09
C LEU A 3 1.77 -0.11 -8.65
N ALA A 4 0.65 0.56 -8.33
CA ALA A 4 0.40 1.10 -7.00
C ALA A 4 0.23 -0.02 -5.96
N LEU A 5 -0.47 -1.10 -6.32
CA LEU A 5 -0.64 -2.27 -5.47
C LEU A 5 0.69 -2.96 -5.15
N GLU A 6 1.52 -3.22 -6.18
CA GLU A 6 2.84 -3.83 -5.99
C GLU A 6 3.76 -2.94 -5.15
N SER A 7 3.75 -1.63 -5.41
CA SER A 7 4.55 -0.67 -4.65
C SER A 7 4.15 -0.63 -3.18
N ALA A 8 2.85 -0.57 -2.88
CA ALA A 8 2.33 -0.64 -1.52
C ALA A 8 2.69 -1.97 -0.83
N ARG A 9 2.62 -3.10 -1.56
CA ARG A 9 3.01 -4.41 -1.04
C ARG A 9 4.49 -4.47 -0.67
N LEU A 10 5.37 -4.01 -1.55
CA LEU A 10 6.82 -3.98 -1.31
C LEU A 10 7.17 -3.09 -0.11
N LEU A 11 6.53 -1.93 0.04
CA LEU A 11 6.72 -1.08 1.22
C LEU A 11 6.27 -1.77 2.52
N THR A 12 5.13 -2.47 2.47
CA THR A 12 4.60 -3.22 3.61
C THR A 12 5.55 -4.34 4.03
N TRP A 13 6.03 -5.13 3.07
CA TRP A 13 7.00 -6.20 3.36
C TRP A 13 8.33 -5.66 3.85
N ARG A 14 8.81 -4.53 3.32
CA ARG A 14 10.02 -3.88 3.83
C ARG A 14 9.86 -3.46 5.30
N ALA A 15 8.74 -2.86 5.65
CA ALA A 15 8.45 -2.48 7.04
C ALA A 15 8.37 -3.71 7.96
N ALA A 16 7.74 -4.80 7.50
CA ALA A 16 7.67 -6.06 8.23
C ALA A 16 9.06 -6.68 8.43
N MET A 17 9.88 -6.77 7.38
CA MET A 17 11.25 -7.28 7.47
C MET A 17 12.12 -6.47 8.44
N LEU A 18 11.96 -5.14 8.50
CA LEU A 18 12.68 -4.31 9.47
C LEU A 18 12.23 -4.62 10.91
N LYS A 19 10.92 -4.76 11.13
CA LYS A 19 10.35 -5.16 12.42
C LYS A 19 10.86 -6.53 12.88
N ASP A 20 10.83 -7.53 12.00
CA ASP A 20 11.27 -8.89 12.31
C ASP A 20 12.77 -8.94 12.66
N ASN A 21 13.57 -8.10 12.00
CA ASN A 21 15.00 -7.94 12.29
C ASN A 21 15.29 -7.01 13.49
N LYS A 22 14.27 -6.58 14.25
CA LYS A 22 14.39 -5.65 15.38
C LYS A 22 15.07 -4.32 15.03
N LYS A 23 14.96 -3.88 13.77
CA LYS A 23 15.47 -2.59 13.31
C LYS A 23 14.39 -1.51 13.47
N PRO A 24 14.77 -0.23 13.60
CA PRO A 24 13.81 0.86 13.55
C PRO A 24 13.00 0.79 12.25
N PHE A 25 11.67 0.83 12.37
CA PHE A 25 10.75 0.65 11.24
C PHE A 25 9.59 1.64 11.22
N THR A 26 9.54 2.59 12.17
CA THR A 26 8.41 3.52 12.34
C THR A 26 8.14 4.34 11.07
N LYS A 27 9.20 4.83 10.42
CA LYS A 27 9.11 5.62 9.19
C LYS A 27 8.59 4.78 8.03
N GLU A 28 9.16 3.60 7.84
CA GLU A 28 8.81 2.66 6.78
C GLU A 28 7.38 2.13 6.96
N SER A 29 6.96 1.88 8.20
CA SER A 29 5.58 1.51 8.55
C SER A 29 4.60 2.63 8.22
N ALA A 30 4.94 3.89 8.50
CA ALA A 30 4.09 5.03 8.16
C ALA A 30 3.96 5.20 6.64
N MET A 31 5.08 5.07 5.91
CA MET A 31 5.11 5.09 4.44
C MET A 31 4.26 3.96 3.85
N ALA A 32 4.41 2.74 4.36
CA ALA A 32 3.62 1.59 3.94
C ALA A 32 2.12 1.81 4.17
N LYS A 33 1.73 2.30 5.35
CA LYS A 33 0.33 2.59 5.66
C LYS A 33 -0.26 3.63 4.70
N LEU A 34 0.46 4.73 4.47
CA LEU A 34 -0.01 5.81 3.58
C LEU A 34 -0.23 5.25 2.17
N ALA A 35 0.83 4.67 1.59
CA ALA A 35 0.79 4.15 0.23
C ALA A 35 -0.27 3.06 0.04
N ALA A 36 -0.42 2.14 1.01
CA ALA A 36 -1.44 1.10 0.95
C ALA A 36 -2.86 1.69 1.02
N SER A 37 -3.11 2.66 1.89
CA SER A 37 -4.44 3.27 2.02
C SER A 37 -4.83 4.06 0.77
N GLU A 38 -3.92 4.86 0.21
CA GLU A 38 -4.18 5.63 -1.01
C GLU A 38 -4.36 4.72 -2.22
N ALA A 39 -3.52 3.69 -2.36
CA ALA A 39 -3.65 2.69 -3.41
C ALA A 39 -4.99 1.96 -3.32
N ALA A 40 -5.41 1.54 -2.13
CA ALA A 40 -6.69 0.86 -1.93
C ALA A 40 -7.88 1.73 -2.35
N THR A 41 -7.90 3.01 -1.94
CA THR A 41 -8.94 3.96 -2.35
C THR A 41 -8.95 4.16 -3.86
N ALA A 42 -7.79 4.46 -4.46
CA ALA A 42 -7.71 4.71 -5.90
C ALA A 42 -8.11 3.48 -6.73
N ILE A 43 -7.65 2.29 -6.35
CA ILE A 43 -7.99 1.03 -7.02
C ILE A 43 -9.48 0.74 -6.88
N SER A 44 -10.07 0.94 -5.70
CA SER A 44 -11.50 0.71 -5.47
C SER A 44 -12.35 1.67 -6.30
N HIS A 45 -12.00 2.95 -6.32
CA HIS A 45 -12.69 3.95 -7.15
C HIS A 45 -12.60 3.60 -8.64
N GLN A 46 -11.42 3.21 -9.13
CA GLN A 46 -11.25 2.78 -10.52
C GLN A 46 -12.06 1.52 -10.84
N ALA A 47 -12.11 0.55 -9.92
CA ALA A 47 -12.91 -0.65 -10.10
C ALA A 47 -14.41 -0.33 -10.19
N ILE A 48 -14.91 0.56 -9.33
CA ILE A 48 -16.30 1.05 -9.38
C ILE A 48 -16.58 1.69 -10.74
N GLN A 49 -15.70 2.58 -11.22
CA GLN A 49 -15.87 3.23 -12.51
C GLN A 49 -15.94 2.23 -13.67
N ILE A 50 -15.07 1.22 -13.66
CA ILE A 50 -15.04 0.18 -14.71
C ILE A 50 -16.33 -0.65 -14.72
N LEU A 51 -16.91 -0.93 -13.55
CA LEU A 51 -18.12 -1.72 -13.40
C LEU A 51 -19.41 -0.91 -13.60
N GLY A 52 -19.31 0.37 -13.98
CA GLY A 52 -20.45 1.21 -14.30
C GLY A 52 -21.02 2.00 -13.11
N GLY A 53 -20.24 2.21 -12.05
CA GLY A 53 -20.55 3.28 -11.09
C GLY A 53 -20.37 4.65 -11.76
N MET A 54 -21.39 5.50 -11.63
CA MET A 54 -21.42 6.86 -12.20
C MET A 54 -20.25 7.73 -11.74
#